data_AF-A0A931CJW4-F1
#
_entry.id   AF-A0A931CJW4-F1
#
_cell.length_a   1.000
_cell.length_b   1.000
_cell.length_c   1.000
_cell.angle_alpha   90.00
_cell.angle_beta   90.00
_cell.angle_gamma   90.00
#
_symmetry.space_group_name_H-M   'P 1'
#
loop_
_entity.id
_entity.type
_entity.pdbx_description
1 polymer ?
#
loop_
_entity_poly.entity_id
_entity_poly.type
_entity_poly.pdbx_seq_one_letter_code
_entity_poly.pdbx_strand_id
1 'polypeptide(L)'
;MPVLGIYLQPATLFAQYLAGYVGRRVEHRGRDIGECRRWKRREVQDLLDEWIVTVWQSRPHDGLRDPPPPGRAFTPNEKCATLIEVAGYTPIASKPDDYVESLPAKWQAITASGVRIGRRADDARDLLSGPLRHPT
;
A
#
# COMPACT_ATOMS: atom_id res chain seq x y z
N MET A 1 -12.97 10.75 25.62
CA MET A 1 -11.60 10.25 25.34
C MET A 1 -11.61 9.40 24.09
N PRO A 2 -11.26 9.95 22.92
CA PRO A 2 -10.80 9.11 21.82
C PRO A 2 -9.66 9.77 21.04
N VAL A 3 -8.44 9.20 21.05
CA VAL A 3 -7.46 9.47 19.99
C VAL A 3 -6.65 8.20 19.71
N LEU A 4 -7.35 7.20 19.18
CA LEU A 4 -6.73 6.11 18.42
C LEU A 4 -6.70 6.59 16.96
N GLY A 5 -5.58 7.13 16.46
CA GLY A 5 -5.52 7.52 15.04
C GLY A 5 -4.49 8.54 14.57
N ILE A 6 -3.28 8.61 15.14
CA ILE A 6 -2.21 9.49 14.62
C ILE A 6 -0.92 8.70 14.29
N TYR A 7 -1.04 7.43 13.93
CA TYR A 7 0.10 6.68 13.38
C TYR A 7 -0.03 6.59 11.87
N LEU A 8 0.89 7.27 11.18
CA LEU A 8 1.06 7.32 9.73
C LEU A 8 -0.14 7.82 8.93
N GLN A 9 -0.17 9.12 8.66
CA GLN A 9 -0.92 9.62 7.50
C GLN A 9 0.08 10.23 6.53
N PRO A 10 0.39 9.56 5.39
CA PRO A 10 1.15 10.18 4.30
C PRO A 10 0.60 11.55 3.91
N ALA A 11 -0.71 11.77 4.11
CA ALA A 11 -1.38 13.04 3.93
C ALA A 11 -0.71 14.23 4.66
N THR A 12 -0.22 14.06 5.89
CA THR A 12 0.30 15.15 6.74
C THR A 12 1.82 15.19 6.85
N LEU A 13 2.53 14.20 6.28
CA LEU A 13 3.99 14.14 6.36
C LEU A 13 4.67 14.11 4.99
N PHE A 14 3.91 13.85 3.94
CA PHE A 14 4.38 13.79 2.56
C PHE A 14 3.49 14.63 1.64
N ALA A 15 2.23 14.25 1.49
CA ALA A 15 1.35 14.80 0.45
C ALA A 15 1.09 16.30 0.64
N GLN A 16 1.11 16.81 1.88
CA GLN A 16 0.96 18.24 2.15
C GLN A 16 2.04 19.12 1.51
N TYR A 17 3.20 18.54 1.19
CA TYR A 17 4.31 19.23 0.54
C TYR A 17 4.28 19.09 -1.00
N LEU A 18 3.35 18.30 -1.55
CA LEU A 18 3.17 18.22 -3.00
C LEU A 18 2.46 19.47 -3.53
N ALA A 19 3.00 20.06 -4.59
CA ALA A 19 2.36 21.15 -5.30
C ALA A 19 0.94 20.73 -5.75
N GLY A 20 -0.07 21.54 -5.42
CA GLY A 20 -1.47 21.22 -5.69
C GLY A 20 -2.20 20.42 -4.61
N TYR A 21 -1.59 20.21 -3.43
CA TYR A 21 -2.29 19.65 -2.28
C TYR A 21 -3.42 20.57 -1.81
N VAL A 22 -4.63 20.03 -1.75
CA VAL A 22 -5.86 20.80 -1.43
C VAL A 22 -6.37 20.60 -0.01
N GLY A 23 -5.61 19.89 0.83
CA GLY A 23 -6.03 19.61 2.21
C GLY A 23 -7.13 18.56 2.33
N ARG A 24 -7.48 18.25 3.58
CA ARG A 24 -8.51 17.26 3.94
C ARG A 24 -9.92 17.86 3.97
N ARG A 25 -10.07 19.18 3.89
CA ARG A 25 -11.34 19.92 3.94
C ARG A 25 -11.50 20.84 2.74
N VAL A 26 -12.75 21.04 2.33
CA VAL A 26 -13.10 21.86 1.17
C VAL A 26 -12.82 23.34 1.43
N GLU A 27 -12.95 23.80 2.68
CA GLU A 27 -12.66 25.18 3.10
C GLU A 27 -11.19 25.60 2.87
N HIS A 28 -10.26 24.64 2.76
CA HIS A 28 -8.83 24.90 2.61
C HIS A 28 -8.36 24.92 1.14
N ARG A 29 -9.28 24.78 0.17
CA ARG A 29 -8.91 24.84 -1.24
C ARG A 29 -8.66 26.29 -1.67
N GLY A 30 -7.47 26.57 -2.19
CA GLY A 30 -7.15 27.85 -2.84
C GLY A 30 -8.01 28.12 -4.08
N ARG A 31 -8.15 29.39 -4.46
CA ARG A 31 -9.02 29.85 -5.55
C ARG A 31 -8.57 29.37 -6.95
N ASP A 32 -7.30 29.00 -7.12
CA ASP A 32 -6.68 28.59 -8.39
C ASP A 32 -6.23 27.11 -8.41
N ILE A 33 -7.19 26.19 -8.29
CA ILE A 33 -6.92 24.75 -8.42
C ILE A 33 -6.56 24.38 -9.88
N GLY A 34 -7.02 25.17 -10.85
CA GLY A 34 -6.82 24.93 -12.28
C GLY A 34 -5.36 25.07 -12.74
N GLU A 35 -4.59 25.93 -12.08
CA GLU A 35 -3.16 26.18 -12.37
C GLU A 35 -2.21 25.29 -11.54
N CYS A 36 -2.75 24.46 -10.65
CA CYS A 36 -1.95 23.53 -9.85
C CYS A 36 -1.29 22.47 -10.76
N ARG A 37 -0.04 22.12 -10.45
CA ARG A 37 0.70 21.05 -11.15
C ARG A 37 -0.13 19.76 -11.17
N ARG A 38 -0.39 19.25 -12.37
CA ARG A 38 -1.04 17.95 -12.57
C ARG A 38 0.01 16.85 -12.54
N TRP A 39 0.03 16.09 -11.45
CA TRP A 39 0.91 14.94 -11.31
C TRP A 39 0.34 13.73 -12.04
N LYS A 40 1.21 12.98 -12.74
CA LYS A 40 0.89 11.62 -13.15
C LYS A 40 0.96 10.71 -11.93
N ARG A 41 0.13 9.66 -11.90
CA ARG A 41 0.14 8.67 -10.81
C ARG A 41 1.54 8.10 -10.53
N ARG A 42 2.33 7.83 -11.57
CA ARG A 42 3.70 7.31 -11.44
C ARG A 42 4.62 8.27 -10.71
N GLU A 43 4.58 9.57 -11.05
CA GLU A 43 5.45 10.56 -10.41
C GLU A 43 5.18 10.69 -8.90
N VAL A 44 3.91 10.61 -8.49
CA VAL A 44 3.55 10.63 -7.07
C VAL A 44 4.01 9.34 -6.37
N GLN A 45 3.96 8.20 -7.06
CA GLN A 45 4.47 6.94 -6.55
C GLN A 45 5.99 7.01 -6.34
N ASP A 46 6.74 7.49 -7.34
CA ASP A 46 8.19 7.60 -7.28
C ASP A 46 8.63 8.52 -6.11
N LEU A 47 7.97 9.67 -5.95
CA LEU A 47 8.23 10.58 -4.84
C LEU A 47 7.86 9.97 -3.48
N LEU A 48 6.78 9.19 -3.42
CA LEU A 48 6.40 8.51 -2.18
C LEU A 48 7.42 7.44 -1.81
N ASP A 49 7.88 6.65 -2.79
CA ASP A 49 8.88 5.61 -2.58
C ASP A 49 10.20 6.19 -2.08
N GLU A 50 10.68 7.27 -2.72
CA GLU A 50 11.87 8.00 -2.26
C GLU A 50 11.69 8.54 -0.84
N TRP A 51 10.56 9.19 -0.56
CA TRP A 51 10.28 9.74 0.76
C TRP A 51 10.20 8.66 1.85
N ILE A 52 9.62 7.49 1.54
CA ILE A 52 9.57 6.36 2.47
C ILE A 52 10.99 5.95 2.85
N VAL A 53 11.85 5.71 1.87
CA VAL A 53 13.21 5.20 2.09
C VAL A 53 14.10 6.22 2.80
N THR A 54 14.04 7.49 2.38
CA THR A 54 14.99 8.52 2.83
C THR A 54 14.57 9.20 4.14
N VAL A 55 13.27 9.39 4.36
CA VAL A 55 12.74 10.16 5.49
C VAL A 55 11.97 9.29 6.46
N TRP A 56 11.00 8.52 5.97
CA TRP A 56 10.07 7.84 6.86
C TRP A 56 10.73 6.71 7.66
N GLN A 57 11.55 5.88 7.00
CA GLN A 57 12.24 4.74 7.59
C GLN A 57 13.32 5.13 8.62
N SER A 58 13.84 6.35 8.55
CA SER A 58 14.90 6.87 9.43
C SER A 58 14.38 7.82 10.52
N ARG A 59 13.10 8.17 10.48
CA ARG A 59 12.47 9.07 11.46
C ARG A 59 11.96 8.29 12.68
N PRO A 60 12.17 8.74 13.93
CA PRO A 60 11.54 8.15 15.11
C PRO A 60 10.02 8.32 15.09
N HIS A 61 9.27 7.27 15.47
CA HIS A 61 7.80 7.32 15.58
C HIS A 61 7.36 6.95 17.00
N ASP A 62 6.45 7.75 17.56
CA ASP A 62 5.92 7.53 18.91
C ASP A 62 5.21 6.17 19.08
N GLY A 63 4.81 5.54 17.98
CA GLY A 63 4.04 4.28 17.94
C GLY A 63 4.93 3.06 17.99
N LEU A 64 6.23 3.28 17.85
CA LEU A 64 7.26 2.26 17.94
C LEU A 64 8.01 2.37 19.27
N ARG A 65 7.31 2.72 20.35
CA ARG A 65 7.87 2.93 21.68
C ARG A 65 7.89 1.63 22.49
N ASP A 66 8.94 1.43 23.29
CA ASP A 66 8.96 0.34 24.27
C ASP A 66 7.97 0.60 25.43
N PRO A 67 7.23 -0.42 25.90
CA PRO A 67 6.50 -0.34 27.16
C PRO A 67 7.44 -0.59 28.37
N PRO A 68 7.29 0.03 29.56
CA PRO A 68 6.56 1.24 29.98
C PRO A 68 7.51 2.47 30.15
N PRO A 69 7.05 3.64 30.65
CA PRO A 69 7.79 4.92 30.57
C PRO A 69 9.13 4.99 31.32
N PRO A 70 10.06 5.86 30.87
CA PRO A 70 10.01 6.62 29.63
C PRO A 70 10.64 5.82 28.47
N GLY A 71 9.85 5.00 27.77
CA GLY A 71 10.33 4.28 26.58
C GLY A 71 10.89 5.24 25.53
N ARG A 72 11.97 4.87 24.86
CA ARG A 72 12.49 5.64 23.73
C ARG A 72 11.60 5.42 22.50
N ALA A 73 11.41 6.45 21.67
CA ALA A 73 10.82 6.28 20.33
C ALA A 73 11.89 5.75 19.37
N PHE A 74 11.51 4.75 18.57
CA PHE A 74 12.42 4.13 17.60
C PHE A 74 12.04 4.48 16.16
N THR A 75 13.02 4.43 15.29
CA THR A 75 12.77 4.41 13.84
C THR A 75 12.26 3.03 13.41
N PRO A 76 11.53 2.91 12.29
CA PRO A 76 11.12 1.61 11.78
C PRO A 76 12.32 0.73 11.43
N ASN A 77 13.40 1.31 10.87
CA ASN A 77 14.64 0.59 10.62
C ASN A 77 15.28 0.03 11.89
N GLU A 78 15.34 0.81 12.97
CA GLU A 78 15.87 0.36 14.26
C GLU A 78 15.03 -0.79 14.82
N LYS A 79 13.70 -0.67 14.83
CA LYS A 79 12.82 -1.73 15.31
C LYS A 79 12.93 -3.00 14.49
N CYS A 80 12.99 -2.88 13.17
CA CYS A 80 13.19 -4.03 12.28
C CYS A 80 14.53 -4.71 12.55
N ALA A 81 15.63 -3.96 12.71
CA ALA A 81 16.94 -4.53 13.03
C ALA A 81 16.92 -5.29 14.36
N THR A 82 16.36 -4.68 15.42
CA THR A 82 16.21 -5.35 16.71
C THR A 82 15.35 -6.61 16.63
N LEU A 83 14.24 -6.57 15.88
CA LEU A 83 13.38 -7.73 15.72
C LEU A 83 14.09 -8.87 14.97
N ILE A 84 14.85 -8.54 13.93
CA ILE A 84 15.65 -9.51 13.17
C ILE A 84 16.72 -10.14 14.06
N GLU A 85 17.39 -9.36 14.91
CA GLU A 85 18.39 -9.88 15.84
C GLU A 85 17.79 -10.86 16.85
N VAL A 86 16.58 -10.58 17.34
CA VAL A 86 15.93 -11.40 18.38
C VAL A 86 15.20 -12.61 17.80
N ALA A 87 14.47 -12.45 16.71
CA ALA A 87 13.60 -13.48 16.13
C ALA A 87 14.21 -14.19 14.91
N GLY A 88 15.36 -13.70 14.42
CA GLY A 88 15.93 -14.12 13.14
C GLY A 88 15.25 -13.46 11.94
N TYR A 89 15.88 -13.57 10.78
CA TYR A 89 15.30 -13.16 9.49
C TYR A 89 14.82 -14.39 8.73
N THR A 90 13.52 -14.46 8.44
CA THR A 90 12.95 -15.48 7.55
C THR A 90 12.47 -14.79 6.28
N PRO A 91 13.21 -14.88 5.16
CA PRO A 91 12.71 -14.39 3.88
C PRO A 91 11.51 -15.24 3.47
N ILE A 92 10.32 -14.66 3.58
CA ILE A 92 9.11 -15.25 2.98
C ILE A 92 9.22 -14.95 1.49
N ALA A 93 9.80 -15.90 0.75
CA ALA A 93 9.65 -15.88 -0.70
C ALA A 93 8.17 -16.10 -0.99
N SER A 94 7.49 -15.07 -1.50
CA SER A 94 6.12 -15.19 -1.96
C SER A 94 6.08 -16.32 -2.98
N LYS A 95 5.31 -17.36 -2.71
CA LYS A 95 5.04 -18.39 -3.69
C LYS A 95 4.19 -17.77 -4.81
N PRO A 96 4.27 -18.31 -6.04
CA PRO A 96 3.40 -17.85 -7.13
C PRO A 96 1.91 -17.84 -6.76
N ASP A 97 1.48 -18.77 -5.89
CA ASP A 97 0.09 -18.88 -5.44
C ASP A 97 -0.33 -17.76 -4.46
N ASP A 98 0.60 -17.19 -3.68
CA ASP A 98 0.32 -16.07 -2.76
C ASP A 98 -0.15 -14.82 -3.54
N TYR A 99 0.26 -14.70 -4.80
CA TYR A 99 -0.20 -13.64 -5.70
C TYR A 99 -1.68 -13.79 -6.05
N VAL A 100 -2.18 -15.03 -6.18
CA VAL A 100 -3.59 -15.30 -6.49
C VAL A 100 -4.48 -14.89 -5.32
N GLU A 101 -4.05 -15.13 -4.08
CA GLU A 101 -4.77 -14.73 -2.87
C GLU A 101 -4.84 -13.20 -2.70
N SER A 102 -3.84 -12.49 -3.24
CA SER A 102 -3.75 -11.03 -3.18
C SER A 102 -4.61 -10.32 -4.24
N LEU A 103 -5.07 -11.05 -5.26
CA LEU A 103 -5.91 -10.48 -6.31
C LEU A 103 -7.38 -10.43 -5.87
N PRO A 104 -8.12 -9.37 -6.22
CA PRO A 104 -9.56 -9.33 -6.01
C PRO A 104 -10.23 -10.47 -6.80
N ALA A 105 -10.68 -11.49 -6.09
CA ALA A 105 -11.37 -12.64 -6.66
C ALA A 105 -12.84 -12.32 -6.94
N LYS A 106 -13.32 -12.72 -8.12
CA LYS A 106 -14.74 -12.64 -8.47
C LYS A 106 -15.19 -13.97 -9.06
N TRP A 107 -16.20 -14.57 -8.44
CA TRP A 107 -16.87 -15.75 -8.99
C TRP A 107 -17.57 -15.38 -10.30
N GLN A 108 -17.23 -16.06 -11.40
CA GLN A 108 -17.85 -15.90 -12.72
C GLN A 108 -18.11 -17.29 -13.31
N ALA A 109 -19.25 -17.45 -13.98
CA ALA A 109 -19.54 -18.67 -14.72
C ALA A 109 -18.64 -18.74 -15.96
N ILE A 110 -18.00 -19.89 -16.20
CA ILE A 110 -17.28 -20.17 -17.44
C ILE A 110 -18.32 -20.50 -18.51
N THR A 111 -18.39 -19.68 -19.56
CA THR A 111 -19.29 -19.92 -20.70
C THR A 111 -18.55 -20.59 -21.85
N ALA A 112 -19.29 -21.07 -22.87
CA ALA A 112 -18.69 -21.66 -24.06
C ALA A 112 -17.75 -20.69 -24.83
N SER A 113 -17.93 -19.38 -24.67
CA SER A 113 -17.06 -18.34 -25.23
C SER A 113 -15.96 -17.86 -24.29
N GLY A 114 -15.88 -18.40 -23.06
CA GLY A 114 -14.87 -18.04 -22.07
C GLY A 114 -15.43 -17.21 -20.91
N VAL A 115 -14.58 -16.36 -20.33
CA VAL A 115 -14.89 -15.51 -19.18
C VAL A 115 -14.53 -14.06 -19.49
N ARG A 116 -15.39 -13.12 -19.06
CA ARG A 116 -15.14 -11.68 -19.19
C ARG A 116 -15.19 -10.99 -17.83
N ILE A 117 -14.07 -10.38 -17.42
CA ILE A 117 -13.96 -9.59 -16.18
C ILE A 117 -13.60 -8.16 -16.57
N GLY A 118 -14.57 -7.25 -16.49
CA GLY A 118 -14.39 -5.87 -16.93
C GLY A 118 -14.07 -5.78 -18.43
N ARG A 119 -12.89 -5.25 -18.76
CA ARG A 119 -12.36 -5.14 -20.14
C ARG A 119 -11.43 -6.31 -20.52
N ARG A 120 -11.19 -7.25 -19.62
CA ARG A 120 -10.42 -8.47 -19.90
C ARG A 120 -11.38 -9.57 -20.34
N ALA A 121 -11.02 -10.25 -21.43
CA ALA A 121 -11.69 -11.47 -21.90
C ALA A 121 -10.63 -12.56 -22.05
N ASP A 122 -10.89 -13.72 -21.46
CA ASP A 122 -10.06 -14.90 -21.58
C ASP A 122 -10.90 -16.01 -22.24
N ASP A 123 -10.36 -16.65 -23.28
CA ASP A 123 -11.10 -17.61 -24.10
C ASP A 123 -11.28 -18.96 -23.41
N ALA A 124 -12.39 -19.64 -23.70
CA ALA A 124 -12.72 -20.94 -23.09
C ALA A 124 -11.64 -22.01 -23.33
N ARG A 125 -10.94 -21.99 -24.47
CA ARG A 125 -9.91 -22.99 -24.81
C ARG A 125 -8.75 -22.99 -23.82
N ASP A 126 -8.33 -21.81 -23.38
CA ASP A 126 -7.21 -21.64 -22.45
C ASP A 126 -7.63 -21.92 -21.00
N LEU A 127 -8.91 -21.68 -20.68
CA LEU A 127 -9.47 -21.93 -19.35
C LEU A 127 -9.79 -23.42 -19.09
N LEU A 128 -10.20 -24.15 -20.13
CA LEU A 128 -10.60 -25.56 -20.03
C LEU A 128 -9.43 -26.53 -20.12
N SER A 129 -8.22 -26.05 -20.41
CA SER A 129 -6.98 -26.84 -20.52
C SER A 129 -6.03 -26.67 -19.32
N GLY A 130 -6.35 -25.78 -18.36
CA GLY A 130 -5.53 -25.49 -17.18
C GLY A 130 -5.94 -26.22 -15.89
N PRO A 131 -5.09 -26.21 -14.84
CA PRO A 131 -5.29 -26.90 -13.57
C PRO A 131 -6.40 -26.32 -12.66
N LEU A 132 -7.04 -25.20 -13.07
CA LEU A 132 -8.05 -24.48 -12.30
C LEU A 132 -9.47 -25.08 -12.42
N ARG A 133 -9.59 -26.28 -12.99
CA ARG A 133 -10.83 -27.04 -12.99
C ARG A 133 -11.00 -27.72 -11.64
N HIS A 134 -11.88 -27.20 -10.79
CA HIS A 134 -12.38 -27.98 -9.67
C HIS A 134 -13.31 -29.08 -10.20
N PRO A 135 -13.06 -30.37 -9.92
CA PRO A 135 -14.03 -31.41 -10.19
C PRO A 135 -15.23 -31.22 -9.26
N THR A 136 -16.42 -31.24 -9.84
CA THR A 136 -17.70 -31.42 -9.13
C THR A 136 -17.75 -32.76 -8.42
#